data_AF-A0A1C5GDX9-F1
#
_entry.id   AF-A0A1C5GDX9-F1
#
_cell.length_a   1.000
_cell.length_b   1.000
_cell.length_c   1.000
_cell.angle_alpha   90.00
_cell.angle_beta   90.00
_cell.angle_gamma   90.00
#
_symmetry.space_group_name_H-M   'P 1'
#
loop_
_entity.id
_entity.type
_entity.pdbx_description
1 polymer ?
#
loop_
_entity_poly.entity_id
_entity_poly.type
_entity_poly.pdbx_seq_one_letter_code
_entity_poly.pdbx_strand_id
1 'polypeptide(L)'
;MADERTRYFRRLSRLRGSARRWSVTAGGLSGAAAVLTPYAGLGLPDAAWAAGAGGALVLAAWRWIDLRALAAQPAPPPLDPAEAAARSRAKLVAAVERLPVGPGVLAEVRRVRSRVALRGTSAAEPWARLDRAALTLAGMTGRLTGLASPAVLEAAEADRSLRDLADRVASVERTLRLAPAESRPPLAEAHRALTAQLEEGVTAYERLVVAAAGYVAGDAHPDAAHPAASRLTEATDLLHGVASALTELRAVNAPLRTP
;
A
#
# COMPACT_ATOMS: atom_id res chain seq x y z
N MET A 1 -11.38 -4.18 -19.79
CA MET A 1 -11.29 -5.23 -20.82
C MET A 1 -9.82 -5.57 -21.11
N ALA A 2 -9.46 -6.85 -21.11
CA ALA A 2 -8.10 -7.31 -21.37
C ALA A 2 -7.75 -7.15 -22.87
N ASP A 3 -6.52 -6.75 -23.15
CA ASP A 3 -5.90 -6.60 -24.47
C ASP A 3 -6.07 -7.88 -25.32
N GLU A 4 -6.40 -7.73 -26.60
CA GLU A 4 -6.70 -8.82 -27.54
C GLU A 4 -5.54 -9.80 -27.66
N ARG A 5 -4.30 -9.29 -27.65
CA ARG A 5 -3.10 -10.13 -27.61
C ARG A 5 -3.03 -10.99 -26.36
N THR A 6 -3.40 -10.43 -25.21
CA THR A 6 -3.42 -11.18 -23.94
C THR A 6 -4.52 -12.25 -23.96
N ARG A 7 -5.67 -11.98 -24.59
CA ARG A 7 -6.75 -12.97 -24.76
C ARG A 7 -6.32 -14.10 -25.70
N TYR A 8 -5.63 -13.77 -26.79
CA TYR A 8 -5.07 -14.74 -27.74
C TYR A 8 -4.11 -15.70 -27.04
N PHE A 9 -3.10 -15.18 -26.32
CA PHE A 9 -2.14 -16.03 -25.61
C PHE A 9 -2.76 -16.82 -24.44
N ARG A 10 -3.76 -16.27 -23.74
CA ARG A 10 -4.53 -17.04 -22.74
C ARG A 10 -5.34 -18.16 -23.36
N ARG A 11 -5.96 -17.93 -24.53
CA ARG A 11 -6.73 -18.96 -25.24
C ARG A 11 -5.80 -20.07 -25.70
N LEU A 12 -4.63 -19.71 -26.23
CA LEU A 12 -3.59 -20.64 -26.65
C LEU A 12 -3.07 -21.48 -25.46
N SER A 13 -2.78 -20.85 -24.31
CA SER A 13 -2.29 -21.57 -23.13
C SER A 13 -3.34 -22.51 -22.54
N ARG A 14 -4.61 -22.12 -22.51
CA ARG A 14 -5.73 -22.97 -22.08
C ARG A 14 -5.91 -24.19 -22.99
N LEU A 15 -5.84 -24.00 -24.30
CA LEU A 15 -5.93 -25.10 -25.26
C LEU A 15 -4.74 -26.05 -25.14
N ARG A 16 -3.53 -25.52 -24.92
CA ARG A 16 -2.34 -26.34 -24.68
C ARG A 16 -2.46 -27.17 -23.40
N GLY A 17 -2.98 -26.58 -22.33
CA GLY A 17 -3.27 -27.29 -21.08
C GLY A 17 -4.33 -28.38 -21.26
N SER A 18 -5.40 -28.08 -22.00
CA SER A 18 -6.46 -29.05 -22.31
C SER A 18 -5.96 -30.21 -23.16
N ALA A 19 -5.21 -29.94 -24.23
CA ALA A 19 -4.64 -30.96 -25.10
C ALA A 19 -3.71 -31.91 -24.33
N ARG A 20 -2.87 -31.38 -23.42
CA ARG A 20 -1.99 -32.19 -22.56
C ARG A 20 -2.77 -33.07 -21.57
N ARG A 21 -3.84 -32.55 -20.96
CA ARG A 21 -4.67 -33.34 -20.04
C ARG A 21 -5.33 -34.50 -20.76
N TRP A 22 -5.89 -34.25 -21.94
CA TRP A 22 -6.56 -35.28 -22.74
C TRP A 22 -5.60 -36.32 -23.31
N SER A 23 -4.36 -35.94 -23.68
CA SER A 23 -3.35 -36.92 -24.07
C SER A 23 -2.93 -37.83 -22.92
N VAL A 24 -2.86 -37.30 -21.69
CA VAL A 24 -2.54 -38.11 -20.50
C VAL A 24 -3.67 -39.08 -20.17
N THR A 25 -4.93 -38.62 -20.21
CA THR A 25 -6.09 -39.51 -19.99
C THR A 25 -6.19 -40.56 -21.08
N ALA A 26 -5.93 -40.22 -22.35
CA ALA A 26 -5.93 -41.18 -23.44
C ALA A 26 -4.82 -42.24 -23.27
N GLY A 27 -3.61 -41.82 -22.90
CA GLY A 27 -2.50 -42.74 -22.60
C GLY A 27 -2.80 -43.65 -21.41
N GLY A 28 -3.35 -43.10 -20.32
CA GLY A 28 -3.73 -43.88 -19.13
C GLY A 28 -4.83 -44.90 -19.40
N LEU A 29 -5.89 -44.50 -20.14
CA LEU A 29 -6.98 -45.40 -20.51
C LEU A 29 -6.54 -46.47 -21.51
N SER A 30 -5.69 -46.12 -22.48
CA SER A 30 -5.14 -47.10 -23.44
C SER A 30 -4.20 -48.09 -22.75
N GLY A 31 -3.37 -47.62 -21.82
CA GLY A 31 -2.51 -48.48 -21.01
C GLY A 31 -3.31 -49.41 -20.09
N ALA A 32 -4.36 -48.89 -19.43
CA ALA A 32 -5.26 -49.69 -18.62
C ALA A 32 -6.01 -50.74 -19.46
N ALA A 33 -6.50 -50.36 -20.64
CA ALA A 33 -7.12 -51.30 -21.57
C ALA A 33 -6.14 -52.41 -21.97
N ALA A 34 -4.89 -52.08 -22.32
CA ALA A 34 -3.88 -53.07 -22.71
C ALA A 34 -3.49 -54.03 -21.56
N VAL A 35 -3.50 -53.56 -20.31
CA VAL A 35 -3.13 -54.37 -19.13
C VAL A 35 -4.31 -55.20 -18.60
N LEU A 36 -5.55 -54.72 -18.74
CA LEU A 36 -6.76 -55.40 -18.24
C LEU A 36 -7.44 -56.30 -19.28
N THR A 37 -6.99 -56.28 -20.53
CA THR A 37 -7.40 -57.22 -21.59
C THR A 37 -6.51 -58.47 -21.77
N PRO A 38 -5.93 -59.14 -20.74
CA PRO A 38 -5.40 -60.47 -20.94
C PRO A 38 -6.47 -61.52 -20.63
N TYR A 39 -6.92 -62.19 -21.69
CA TYR A 39 -7.20 -63.63 -21.72
C TYR A 39 -8.38 -64.18 -20.89
N ALA A 40 -9.47 -63.42 -20.76
CA ALA A 40 -10.81 -63.98 -20.56
C ALA A 40 -11.72 -63.34 -21.60
N GLY A 41 -12.57 -64.12 -22.29
CA GLY A 41 -13.30 -63.68 -23.47
C GLY A 41 -13.98 -62.31 -23.36
N LEU A 42 -14.00 -61.58 -24.48
CA LEU A 42 -14.49 -60.20 -24.59
C LEU A 42 -15.88 -60.01 -23.95
N GLY A 43 -15.92 -59.33 -22.81
CA GLY A 43 -17.15 -58.98 -22.13
C GLY A 43 -17.66 -57.57 -22.47
N LEU A 44 -18.93 -57.29 -22.17
CA LEU A 44 -19.47 -55.92 -22.12
C LEU A 44 -18.58 -54.90 -21.36
N PRO A 45 -17.89 -55.25 -20.25
CA PRO A 45 -16.95 -54.32 -19.61
C PRO A 45 -15.74 -53.94 -20.48
N ASP A 46 -15.22 -54.85 -21.30
CA ASP A 46 -14.07 -54.56 -22.19
C ASP A 46 -14.47 -53.60 -23.32
N ALA A 47 -15.69 -53.76 -23.84
CA ALA A 47 -16.27 -52.85 -24.82
C ALA A 47 -16.42 -51.43 -24.26
N ALA A 48 -16.80 -51.29 -22.97
CA ALA A 48 -16.90 -50.00 -22.32
C ALA A 48 -15.52 -49.32 -22.16
N TRP A 49 -14.48 -50.08 -21.80
CA TRP A 49 -13.12 -49.55 -21.68
C TRP A 49 -12.51 -49.19 -23.04
N ALA A 50 -12.71 -50.03 -24.06
CA ALA A 50 -12.25 -49.74 -25.42
C ALA A 50 -12.95 -48.51 -26.01
N ALA A 51 -14.26 -48.37 -25.79
CA ALA A 51 -15.01 -47.17 -26.17
C ALA A 51 -14.50 -45.92 -25.43
N GLY A 52 -14.19 -46.04 -24.13
CA GLY A 52 -13.59 -44.98 -23.33
C GLY A 52 -12.20 -44.54 -23.83
N ALA A 53 -11.33 -45.50 -24.14
CA ALA A 53 -9.99 -45.23 -24.68
C ALA A 53 -10.05 -44.60 -26.08
N GLY A 54 -10.90 -45.14 -26.97
CA GLY A 54 -11.14 -44.59 -28.30
C GLY A 54 -11.69 -43.17 -28.25
N GLY A 55 -12.68 -42.91 -27.38
CA GLY A 55 -13.24 -41.57 -27.18
C GLY A 55 -12.22 -40.56 -26.67
N ALA A 56 -11.36 -40.96 -25.73
CA ALA A 56 -10.29 -40.11 -25.21
C ALA A 56 -9.22 -39.78 -26.27
N LEU A 57 -8.87 -40.72 -27.15
CA LEU A 57 -7.93 -40.49 -28.25
C LEU A 57 -8.50 -39.50 -29.29
N VAL A 58 -9.77 -39.65 -29.66
CA VAL A 58 -10.45 -38.73 -30.59
C VAL A 58 -10.49 -37.31 -30.02
N LEU A 59 -10.83 -37.15 -28.73
CA LEU A 59 -10.84 -35.84 -28.07
C LEU A 59 -9.44 -35.22 -27.97
N ALA A 60 -8.41 -36.03 -27.70
CA ALA A 60 -7.03 -35.55 -27.68
C ALA A 60 -6.58 -35.06 -29.08
N ALA A 61 -6.88 -35.82 -30.14
CA ALA A 61 -6.58 -35.45 -31.52
C ALA A 61 -7.30 -34.16 -31.91
N TRP A 62 -8.59 -34.02 -31.58
CA TRP A 62 -9.37 -32.82 -31.89
C TRP A 62 -8.84 -31.58 -31.17
N ARG A 63 -8.45 -31.70 -29.89
CA ARG A 63 -7.84 -30.59 -29.14
C ARG A 63 -6.49 -30.15 -29.69
N TRP A 64 -5.73 -31.08 -30.27
CA TRP A 64 -4.48 -30.76 -30.97
C TRP A 64 -4.72 -30.06 -32.30
N ILE A 65 -5.76 -30.45 -33.04
CA ILE A 65 -6.17 -29.77 -34.28
C ILE A 65 -6.63 -28.33 -33.97
N ASP A 66 -7.48 -28.13 -32.95
CA ASP A 66 -7.92 -26.81 -32.51
C ASP A 66 -6.75 -25.90 -32.10
N LEU A 67 -5.76 -26.48 -31.40
CA LEU A 67 -4.55 -25.76 -31.02
C LEU A 67 -3.72 -25.36 -32.25
N ARG A 68 -3.55 -26.27 -33.22
CA ARG A 68 -2.82 -25.98 -34.46
C ARG A 68 -3.54 -24.95 -35.32
N ALA A 69 -4.86 -25.03 -35.41
CA ALA A 69 -5.69 -24.07 -36.14
C ALA A 69 -5.58 -22.66 -35.54
N LEU A 70 -5.59 -22.54 -34.21
CA LEU A 70 -5.38 -21.25 -33.55
C LEU A 70 -3.92 -20.78 -33.62
N ALA A 71 -2.93 -21.68 -33.56
CA ALA A 71 -1.52 -21.32 -33.70
C ALA A 71 -1.14 -20.90 -35.13
N ALA A 72 -1.88 -21.37 -36.14
CA ALA A 72 -1.72 -20.97 -37.53
C ALA A 72 -2.30 -19.56 -37.82
N GLN A 73 -3.11 -19.00 -36.92
CA GLN A 73 -3.56 -17.63 -37.04
C GLN A 73 -2.40 -16.68 -36.68
N PRO A 74 -2.14 -15.64 -37.47
CA PRO A 74 -1.10 -14.68 -37.16
C PRO A 74 -1.40 -14.01 -35.81
N ALA A 75 -0.40 -13.98 -34.93
CA ALA A 75 -0.56 -13.38 -33.61
C ALA A 75 -0.90 -11.88 -33.76
N PRO A 76 -1.92 -11.36 -33.05
CA PRO A 76 -2.28 -9.96 -33.14
C PRO A 76 -1.07 -9.07 -32.76
N PRO A 77 -0.88 -7.94 -33.46
CA PRO A 77 0.29 -7.09 -33.29
C PRO A 77 0.38 -6.57 -31.84
N PRO A 78 1.61 -6.36 -31.32
CA PRO A 78 1.78 -5.74 -30.01
C PRO A 78 1.16 -4.33 -30.06
N LEU A 79 0.31 -4.01 -29.08
CA LEU A 79 -0.09 -2.62 -28.87
C LEU A 79 1.15 -1.77 -28.62
N ASP A 80 1.21 -0.61 -29.25
CA ASP A 80 2.27 0.38 -29.04
C ASP A 80 2.35 0.72 -27.52
N PRO A 81 3.54 0.68 -26.89
CA PRO A 81 3.72 1.09 -25.50
C PRO A 81 3.11 2.47 -25.19
N ALA A 82 3.11 3.39 -26.15
CA ALA A 82 2.48 4.70 -25.99
C ALA A 82 0.96 4.61 -25.82
N GLU A 83 0.29 3.76 -26.61
CA GLU A 83 -1.15 3.54 -26.47
C GLU A 83 -1.51 2.72 -25.23
N ALA A 84 -0.65 1.80 -24.81
CA ALA A 84 -0.83 1.05 -23.57
C ALA A 84 -0.75 1.99 -22.35
N ALA A 85 0.18 2.94 -22.36
CA ALA A 85 0.30 3.99 -21.36
C ALA A 85 -0.88 4.98 -21.40
N ALA A 86 -1.38 5.32 -22.60
CA ALA A 86 -2.57 6.15 -22.74
C ALA A 86 -3.83 5.45 -22.20
N ARG A 87 -4.02 4.16 -22.49
CA ARG A 87 -5.15 3.37 -21.96
C ARG A 87 -5.05 3.13 -20.45
N SER A 88 -3.85 3.00 -19.88
CA SER A 88 -3.68 2.88 -18.43
C SER A 88 -3.95 4.21 -17.73
N ARG A 89 -3.48 5.34 -18.28
CA ARG A 89 -3.84 6.69 -17.83
C ARG A 89 -5.35 6.91 -17.92
N ALA A 90 -6.00 6.58 -19.03
CA ALA A 90 -7.45 6.73 -19.19
C ALA A 90 -8.25 5.90 -18.18
N LYS A 91 -7.77 4.70 -17.84
CA LYS A 91 -8.39 3.87 -16.78
C LYS A 91 -8.18 4.45 -15.38
N LEU A 92 -7.02 5.03 -15.10
CA LEU A 92 -6.75 5.70 -13.83
C LEU A 92 -7.61 6.95 -13.70
N VAL A 93 -7.73 7.75 -14.76
CA VAL A 93 -8.62 8.91 -14.81
C VAL A 93 -10.08 8.48 -14.63
N ALA A 94 -10.56 7.51 -15.38
CA ALA A 94 -11.94 7.02 -15.24
C ALA A 94 -12.23 6.33 -13.89
N ALA A 95 -11.20 5.76 -13.24
CA ALA A 95 -11.33 5.23 -11.88
C ALA A 95 -11.40 6.36 -10.85
N VAL A 96 -10.57 7.40 -11.01
CA VAL A 96 -10.59 8.61 -10.17
C VAL A 96 -11.91 9.38 -10.32
N GLU A 97 -12.45 9.49 -11.54
CA GLU A 97 -13.74 10.14 -11.82
C GLU A 97 -14.95 9.37 -11.26
N ARG A 98 -14.82 8.04 -11.11
CA ARG A 98 -15.88 7.18 -10.55
C ARG A 98 -15.84 7.05 -9.03
N LEU A 99 -14.79 7.55 -8.39
CA LEU A 99 -14.73 7.56 -6.94
C LEU A 99 -15.63 8.70 -6.43
N PRO A 100 -16.65 8.42 -5.60
CA PRO A 100 -17.34 9.47 -4.87
C PRO A 100 -16.29 10.15 -3.97
N VAL A 101 -15.88 11.36 -4.33
CA VAL A 101 -14.83 12.11 -3.64
C VAL A 101 -15.39 12.63 -2.33
N GLY A 102 -15.50 11.74 -1.34
CA GLY A 102 -15.68 12.13 0.05
C GLY A 102 -14.36 12.64 0.61
N PRO A 103 -14.35 13.74 1.38
CA PRO A 103 -13.11 14.29 1.98
C PRO A 103 -12.34 13.25 2.81
N GLY A 104 -13.00 12.24 3.38
CA GLY A 104 -12.36 11.15 4.13
C GLY A 104 -11.55 10.16 3.28
N VAL A 105 -11.95 9.87 2.03
CA VAL A 105 -11.26 8.89 1.18
C VAL A 105 -9.92 9.45 0.70
N LEU A 106 -9.88 10.74 0.34
CA LEU A 106 -8.64 11.41 -0.06
C LEU A 106 -7.64 11.50 1.09
N ALA A 107 -8.12 11.74 2.31
CA ALA A 107 -7.27 11.75 3.50
C ALA A 107 -6.63 10.37 3.75
N GLU A 108 -7.41 9.29 3.62
CA GLU A 108 -6.89 7.93 3.83
C GLU A 108 -5.92 7.50 2.72
N VAL A 109 -6.19 7.84 1.45
CA VAL A 109 -5.24 7.60 0.35
C VAL A 109 -3.94 8.36 0.56
N ARG A 110 -4.01 9.62 1.01
CA ARG A 110 -2.82 10.43 1.35
C ARG A 110 -2.04 9.79 2.49
N ARG A 111 -2.73 9.24 3.49
CA ARG A 111 -2.16 8.55 4.65
C ARG A 111 -1.45 7.25 4.27
N VAL A 112 -2.06 6.43 3.42
CA VAL A 112 -1.44 5.22 2.89
C VAL A 112 -0.20 5.57 2.05
N ARG A 113 -0.31 6.59 1.19
CA ARG A 113 0.81 7.06 0.38
C ARG A 113 1.98 7.55 1.24
N SER A 114 1.73 8.33 2.29
CA SER A 114 2.78 8.81 3.20
C SER A 114 3.43 7.67 3.97
N ARG A 115 2.65 6.70 4.49
CA ARG A 115 3.22 5.47 5.09
C ARG A 115 4.13 4.73 4.13
N VAL A 116 3.71 4.56 2.88
CA VAL A 116 4.50 3.86 1.86
C VAL A 116 5.76 4.65 1.51
N ALA A 117 5.67 5.97 1.42
CA ALA A 117 6.81 6.83 1.10
C ALA A 117 7.89 6.76 2.20
N LEU A 118 7.50 6.66 3.47
CA LEU A 118 8.42 6.64 4.60
C LEU A 118 8.99 5.25 4.90
N ARG A 119 8.51 4.19 4.26
CA ARG A 119 9.02 2.83 4.49
C ARG A 119 10.52 2.73 4.23
N GLY A 120 11.24 2.15 5.19
CA GLY A 120 12.69 1.97 5.11
C GLY A 120 13.50 3.25 5.32
N THR A 121 12.91 4.26 5.97
CA THR A 121 13.58 5.47 6.46
C THR A 121 13.54 5.54 7.99
N SER A 122 14.41 6.33 8.61
CA SER A 122 14.42 6.56 10.06
C SER A 122 13.13 7.23 10.56
N ALA A 123 12.42 7.96 9.68
CA ALA A 123 11.17 8.64 10.02
C ALA A 123 9.95 7.71 10.15
N ALA A 124 10.06 6.43 9.76
CA ALA A 124 8.92 5.51 9.71
C ALA A 124 8.29 5.25 11.10
N GLU A 125 9.12 5.05 12.12
CA GLU A 125 8.66 4.77 13.49
C GLU A 125 8.07 6.02 14.17
N PRO A 126 8.74 7.19 14.18
CA PRO A 126 8.17 8.44 14.69
C PRO A 126 6.83 8.79 14.04
N TRP A 127 6.74 8.60 12.72
CA TRP A 127 5.49 8.87 12.00
C TRP A 127 4.36 7.94 12.46
N ALA A 128 4.63 6.65 12.68
CA ALA A 128 3.62 5.71 13.15
C ALA A 128 3.14 6.03 14.58
N ARG A 129 4.05 6.48 15.45
CA ARG A 129 3.74 6.98 16.79
C ARG A 129 2.86 8.22 16.74
N LEU A 130 3.25 9.23 15.95
CA LEU A 130 2.45 10.44 15.72
C LEU A 130 1.05 10.10 15.19
N ASP A 131 0.96 9.20 14.21
CA ASP A 131 -0.30 8.78 13.59
C ASP A 131 -1.24 8.10 14.61
N ARG A 132 -0.68 7.32 15.54
CA ARG A 132 -1.45 6.72 16.64
C ARG A 132 -1.89 7.79 17.65
N ALA A 133 -1.00 8.68 18.06
CA ALA A 133 -1.30 9.74 19.02
C ALA A 133 -2.39 10.70 18.48
N ALA A 134 -2.30 11.09 17.20
CA ALA A 134 -3.28 11.95 16.54
C ALA A 134 -4.67 11.30 16.46
N LEU A 135 -4.74 9.99 16.17
CA LEU A 135 -6.02 9.26 16.22
C LEU A 135 -6.62 9.24 17.63
N THR A 136 -5.78 9.02 18.66
CA THR A 136 -6.23 9.03 20.05
C THR A 136 -6.78 10.41 20.43
N LEU A 137 -6.09 11.49 20.07
CA LEU A 137 -6.54 12.85 20.33
C LEU A 137 -7.85 13.17 19.61
N ALA A 138 -7.98 12.78 18.34
CA ALA A 138 -9.21 12.97 17.56
C ALA A 138 -10.43 12.30 18.21
N GLY A 139 -10.25 11.13 18.85
CA GLY A 139 -11.30 10.46 19.63
C GLY A 139 -11.71 11.18 20.91
N MET A 140 -10.89 12.12 21.39
CA MET A 140 -11.14 12.91 22.60
C MET A 140 -11.61 14.34 22.30
N THR A 141 -11.39 14.85 21.08
CA THR A 141 -11.65 16.26 20.72
C THR A 141 -13.06 16.75 21.07
N GLY A 142 -14.09 15.92 20.89
CA GLY A 142 -15.46 16.29 21.26
C GLY A 142 -15.71 16.52 22.76
N ARG A 143 -14.80 16.05 23.62
CA ARG A 143 -14.84 16.23 25.09
C ARG A 143 -13.85 17.29 25.58
N LEU A 144 -12.92 17.74 24.72
CA LEU A 144 -11.95 18.78 25.05
C LEU A 144 -12.56 20.16 24.81
N THR A 145 -13.46 20.58 25.70
CA THR A 145 -14.19 21.85 25.61
C THR A 145 -13.66 22.91 26.57
N GLY A 146 -14.11 24.16 26.41
CA GLY A 146 -13.74 25.26 27.31
C GLY A 146 -12.24 25.57 27.25
N LEU A 147 -11.56 25.46 28.40
CA LEU A 147 -10.14 25.77 28.56
C LEU A 147 -9.22 24.83 27.75
N ALA A 148 -9.70 23.65 27.36
CA ALA A 148 -8.94 22.69 26.55
C ALA A 148 -9.05 22.92 25.03
N SER A 149 -9.91 23.83 24.57
CA SER A 149 -10.12 24.11 23.14
C SER A 149 -8.85 24.59 22.41
N PRO A 150 -8.02 25.50 22.98
CA PRO A 150 -6.77 25.93 22.35
C PRO A 150 -5.78 24.79 22.12
N ALA A 151 -5.74 23.80 23.02
CA ALA A 151 -4.84 22.65 22.91
C ALA A 151 -5.13 21.80 21.66
N VAL A 152 -6.39 21.75 21.21
CA VAL A 152 -6.78 21.04 19.98
C VAL A 152 -6.24 21.74 18.74
N LEU A 153 -6.31 23.08 18.70
CA LEU A 153 -5.80 23.87 17.59
C LEU A 153 -4.27 23.75 17.49
N GLU A 154 -3.59 23.89 18.63
CA GLU A 154 -2.14 23.75 18.72
C GLU A 154 -1.69 22.34 18.29
N ALA A 155 -2.38 21.29 18.75
CA ALA A 155 -2.10 19.93 18.33
C ALA A 155 -2.28 19.74 16.82
N ALA A 156 -3.30 20.36 16.20
CA ALA A 156 -3.51 20.26 14.76
C ALA A 156 -2.38 20.95 13.97
N GLU A 157 -1.85 22.06 14.48
CA GLU A 157 -0.71 22.74 13.88
C GLU A 157 0.59 21.95 14.04
N ALA A 158 0.87 21.46 15.24
CA ALA A 158 2.01 20.61 15.53
C ALA A 158 2.01 19.32 14.69
N ASP A 159 0.86 18.64 14.55
CA ASP A 159 0.74 17.44 13.70
C ASP A 159 1.14 17.73 12.24
N ARG A 160 0.69 18.85 11.67
CA ARG A 160 1.09 19.28 10.32
C ARG A 160 2.60 19.54 10.23
N SER A 161 3.16 20.25 11.21
CA SER A 161 4.59 20.58 11.25
C SER A 161 5.47 19.34 11.39
N LEU A 162 5.11 18.39 12.25
CA LEU A 162 5.84 17.13 12.46
C LEU A 162 5.75 16.21 11.24
N ARG A 163 4.62 16.18 10.53
CA ARG A 163 4.49 15.43 9.27
C ARG A 163 5.39 16.01 8.17
N ASP A 164 5.45 17.33 8.03
CA ASP A 164 6.39 17.97 7.09
C ASP A 164 7.84 17.67 7.46
N LEU A 165 8.18 17.69 8.77
CA LEU A 165 9.51 17.32 9.24
C LEU A 165 9.86 15.87 8.89
N ALA A 166 8.94 14.91 9.08
CA ALA A 166 9.15 13.51 8.71
C ALA A 166 9.43 13.33 7.21
N ASP A 167 8.69 14.05 6.35
CA ASP A 167 8.91 14.06 4.91
C ASP A 167 10.30 14.63 4.54
N ARG A 168 10.75 15.67 5.25
CA ARG A 168 12.11 16.23 5.09
C ARG A 168 13.18 15.25 5.51
N VAL A 169 13.05 14.58 6.67
CA VAL A 169 14.00 13.54 7.12
C VAL A 169 14.15 12.48 6.04
N ALA A 170 13.04 11.95 5.53
CA ALA A 170 13.05 10.94 4.49
C ALA A 170 13.66 11.45 3.18
N SER A 171 13.45 12.73 2.83
CA SER A 171 14.07 13.35 1.66
C SER A 171 15.60 13.43 1.81
N VAL A 172 16.10 13.95 2.94
CA VAL A 172 17.53 14.05 3.23
C VAL A 172 18.18 12.68 3.26
N GLU A 173 17.54 11.69 3.87
CA GLU A 173 18.06 10.32 3.93
C GLU A 173 18.17 9.69 2.54
N ARG A 174 17.19 9.88 1.66
CA ARG A 174 17.26 9.40 0.27
C ARG A 174 18.37 10.12 -0.50
N THR A 175 18.54 11.43 -0.30
CA THR A 175 19.63 12.21 -0.91
C THR A 175 21.00 11.72 -0.43
N LEU A 176 21.15 11.42 0.86
CA LEU A 176 22.39 10.91 1.45
C LEU A 176 22.84 9.59 0.80
N ARG A 177 21.90 8.71 0.43
CA ARG A 177 22.20 7.47 -0.31
C ARG A 177 22.82 7.73 -1.69
N LEU A 178 22.44 8.83 -2.33
CA LEU A 178 22.91 9.23 -3.66
C LEU A 178 24.10 10.22 -3.62
N ALA A 179 24.39 10.81 -2.47
CA ALA A 179 25.37 11.88 -2.31
C ALA A 179 26.82 11.42 -2.57
N PRO A 180 27.64 12.24 -3.28
CA PRO A 180 29.10 12.06 -3.37
C PRO A 180 29.78 12.06 -2.00
N ALA A 181 30.95 11.41 -1.91
CA ALA A 181 31.67 11.21 -0.65
C ALA A 181 32.00 12.53 0.08
N GLU A 182 32.32 13.60 -0.65
CA GLU A 182 32.65 14.90 -0.05
C GLU A 182 31.43 15.58 0.59
N SER A 183 30.23 15.36 0.04
CA SER A 183 28.97 15.98 0.51
C SER A 183 28.24 15.15 1.57
N ARG A 184 28.66 13.90 1.81
CA ARG A 184 28.03 12.99 2.77
C ARG A 184 28.12 13.44 4.23
N PRO A 185 29.28 13.88 4.76
CA PRO A 185 29.40 14.27 6.16
C PRO A 185 28.41 15.37 6.61
N PRO A 186 28.28 16.53 5.91
CA PRO A 186 27.34 17.55 6.34
C PRO A 186 25.87 17.11 6.22
N LEU A 187 25.53 16.30 5.19
CA LEU A 187 24.18 15.74 5.05
C LEU A 187 23.85 14.72 6.14
N ALA A 188 24.83 13.93 6.58
CA ALA A 188 24.66 12.97 7.67
C ALA A 188 24.44 13.67 9.02
N GLU A 189 25.11 14.80 9.25
CA GLU A 189 24.88 15.61 10.43
C GLU A 189 23.50 16.26 10.42
N ALA A 190 23.08 16.86 9.30
CA ALA A 190 21.74 17.39 9.13
C ALA A 190 20.66 16.31 9.31
N HIS A 191 20.86 15.10 8.75
CA HIS A 191 19.93 13.98 8.94
C HIS A 191 19.79 13.57 10.42
N ARG A 192 20.90 13.50 11.16
CA ARG A 192 20.87 13.19 12.59
C ARG A 192 20.12 14.26 13.38
N ALA A 193 20.39 15.54 13.12
CA ALA A 193 19.72 16.65 13.79
C ALA A 193 18.20 16.65 13.53
N LEU A 194 17.78 16.50 12.27
CA LEU A 194 16.36 16.46 11.91
C LEU A 194 15.65 15.23 12.50
N THR A 195 16.32 14.08 12.56
CA THR A 195 15.75 12.87 13.17
C THR A 195 15.57 13.06 14.68
N ALA A 196 16.54 13.66 15.38
CA ALA A 196 16.43 13.96 16.81
C ALA A 196 15.27 14.93 17.11
N GLN A 197 15.11 15.98 16.30
CA GLN A 197 14.01 16.94 16.41
C GLN A 197 12.64 16.29 16.17
N LEU A 198 12.56 15.36 15.21
CA LEU A 198 11.33 14.62 14.96
C LEU A 198 10.94 13.76 16.16
N GLU A 199 11.90 13.04 16.76
CA GLU A 199 11.66 12.22 17.95
C GLU A 199 11.22 13.06 19.16
N GLU A 200 11.88 14.19 19.39
CA GLU A 200 11.54 15.12 20.46
C GLU A 200 10.13 15.68 20.28
N GLY A 201 9.79 16.13 19.07
CA GLY A 201 8.47 16.69 18.78
C GLY A 201 7.35 15.66 18.85
N VAL A 202 7.58 14.43 18.38
CA VAL A 202 6.61 13.33 18.55
C VAL A 202 6.42 13.00 20.03
N THR A 203 7.50 13.02 20.82
CA THR A 203 7.42 12.80 22.27
C THR A 203 6.64 13.92 22.98
N ALA A 204 6.84 15.18 22.60
CA ALA A 204 6.07 16.30 23.12
C ALA A 204 4.57 16.19 22.76
N TYR A 205 4.27 15.79 21.53
CA TYR A 205 2.89 15.53 21.08
C TYR A 205 2.23 14.41 21.90
N GLU A 206 2.92 13.29 22.11
CA GLU A 206 2.40 12.19 22.94
C GLU A 206 2.12 12.63 24.38
N ARG A 207 2.99 13.47 24.98
CA ARG A 207 2.76 14.05 26.31
C ARG A 207 1.50 14.92 26.34
N LEU A 208 1.25 15.72 25.30
CA LEU A 208 0.01 16.48 25.17
C LEU A 208 -1.21 15.54 25.14
N VAL A 209 -1.17 14.47 24.35
CA VAL A 209 -2.28 13.51 24.26
C VAL A 209 -2.55 12.84 25.60
N VAL A 210 -1.50 12.48 26.35
CA VAL A 210 -1.62 11.93 27.71
C VAL A 210 -2.24 12.95 28.67
N ALA A 211 -1.80 14.22 28.61
CA ALA A 211 -2.37 15.28 29.43
C ALA A 211 -3.86 15.53 29.10
N ALA A 212 -4.21 15.48 27.81
CA ALA A 212 -5.58 15.63 27.34
C ALA A 212 -6.48 14.47 27.82
N ALA A 213 -5.97 13.24 27.80
CA ALA A 213 -6.67 12.09 28.38
C ALA A 213 -6.89 12.24 29.88
N GLY A 214 -5.89 12.75 30.62
CA GLY A 214 -6.01 13.06 32.04
C GLY A 214 -7.05 14.15 32.32
N TYR A 215 -7.12 15.18 31.48
CA TYR A 215 -8.15 16.22 31.56
C TYR A 215 -9.56 15.65 31.33
N VAL A 216 -9.75 14.84 30.29
CA VAL A 216 -11.04 14.20 29.99
C VAL A 216 -11.46 13.22 31.10
N ALA A 217 -10.52 12.51 31.71
CA ALA A 217 -10.81 11.62 32.84
C ALA A 217 -11.14 12.40 34.14
N GLY A 218 -10.47 13.53 34.36
CA GLY A 218 -10.67 14.39 35.52
C GLY A 218 -12.00 15.14 35.52
N ASP A 219 -12.54 15.50 34.35
CA ASP A 219 -13.86 16.13 34.19
C ASP A 219 -15.03 15.24 34.69
N ALA A 220 -14.78 13.95 34.93
CA ALA A 220 -15.72 13.05 35.60
C ALA A 220 -15.76 13.20 37.15
N HIS A 221 -14.82 13.93 37.77
CA HIS A 221 -14.71 14.13 39.22
C HIS A 221 -14.67 15.63 39.59
N PRO A 222 -15.82 16.24 39.94
CA PRO A 222 -15.94 17.70 40.06
C PRO A 222 -15.27 18.35 41.29
N ASP A 223 -14.72 17.59 42.25
CA ASP A 223 -14.25 18.14 43.54
C ASP A 223 -12.75 18.44 43.63
N ALA A 224 -11.93 18.09 42.63
CA ALA A 224 -10.50 18.38 42.65
C ALA A 224 -10.17 19.63 41.82
N ALA A 225 -9.79 20.73 42.48
CA ALA A 225 -9.08 21.86 41.87
C ALA A 225 -8.01 21.32 40.89
N HIS A 226 -7.84 21.92 39.70
CA HIS A 226 -7.58 21.24 38.41
C HIS A 226 -6.09 20.93 38.05
N PRO A 227 -5.36 19.95 38.65
CA PRO A 227 -4.00 19.61 38.21
C PRO A 227 -3.96 19.10 36.77
N ALA A 228 -5.05 18.50 36.30
CA ALA A 228 -5.15 18.00 34.93
C ALA A 228 -5.21 19.14 33.91
N ALA A 229 -5.88 20.26 34.23
CA ALA A 229 -5.90 21.44 33.38
C ALA A 229 -4.51 22.09 33.31
N SER A 230 -3.83 22.25 34.46
CA SER A 230 -2.47 22.80 34.48
C SER A 230 -1.49 21.96 33.68
N ARG A 231 -1.54 20.62 33.79
CA ARG A 231 -0.70 19.71 32.99
C ARG A 231 -1.01 19.80 31.49
N LEU A 232 -2.28 19.98 31.13
CA LEU A 232 -2.68 20.16 29.74
C LEU A 232 -2.14 21.48 29.17
N THR A 233 -2.22 22.57 29.93
CA THR A 233 -1.63 23.87 29.57
C THR A 233 -0.12 23.74 29.40
N GLU A 234 0.59 23.18 30.37
CA GLU A 234 2.05 22.99 30.30
C GLU A 234 2.47 22.14 29.10
N ALA A 235 1.75 21.05 28.81
CA ALA A 235 2.03 20.22 27.64
C ALA A 235 1.74 20.95 26.32
N THR A 236 0.74 21.83 26.30
CA THR A 236 0.41 22.67 25.14
C THR A 236 1.51 23.71 24.91
N ASP A 237 1.97 24.39 25.97
CA ASP A 237 3.05 25.37 25.92
C ASP A 237 4.38 24.74 25.47
N LEU A 238 4.69 23.53 25.97
CA LEU A 238 5.83 22.76 25.51
C LEU A 238 5.74 22.44 24.01
N LEU A 239 4.57 21.97 23.56
CA LEU A 239 4.36 21.64 22.14
C LEU A 239 4.46 22.89 21.25
N HIS A 240 3.94 24.01 21.73
CA HIS A 240 4.05 25.30 21.07
C HIS A 240 5.51 25.75 20.94
N GLY A 241 6.30 25.59 22.00
CA GLY A 241 7.74 25.85 21.98
C GLY A 241 8.48 25.00 20.94
N VAL A 242 8.17 23.71 20.85
CA VAL A 242 8.74 22.82 19.83
C VAL A 242 8.30 23.24 18.42
N ALA A 243 7.02 23.53 18.21
CA ALA A 243 6.49 23.94 16.91
C ALA A 243 7.12 25.27 16.43
N SER A 244 7.34 26.20 17.35
CA SER A 244 8.03 27.48 17.09
C SER A 244 9.49 27.24 16.69
N ALA A 245 10.23 26.42 17.44
CA ALA A 245 11.61 26.07 17.12
C ALA A 245 11.73 25.39 15.74
N LEU A 246 10.80 24.49 15.38
CA LEU A 246 10.76 23.87 14.06
C LEU A 246 10.51 24.88 12.93
N THR A 247 9.69 25.89 13.19
CA THR A 247 9.38 26.95 12.23
C THR A 247 10.58 27.88 12.03
N GLU A 248 11.27 28.26 13.10
CA GLU A 248 12.51 29.04 13.03
C GLU A 248 13.60 28.29 12.25
N LEU A 249 13.80 27.01 12.53
CA LEU A 249 14.75 26.17 11.79
C LEU A 249 14.40 26.05 10.31
N ARG A 250 13.10 26.01 9.97
CA ARG A 250 12.65 26.04 8.57
C ARG A 250 12.98 27.37 7.90
N ALA A 251 12.86 28.48 8.62
CA ALA A 251 13.19 29.81 8.10
C ALA A 251 14.71 29.97 7.87
N VAL A 252 15.53 29.49 8.80
CA VAL A 252 17.01 29.53 8.68
C VAL A 252 17.51 28.64 7.53
N ASN A 253 16.85 27.52 7.25
CA ASN A 253 17.23 26.60 6.17
C ASN A 253 16.56 26.91 4.81
N ALA A 254 15.78 27.97 4.70
CA ALA A 254 15.25 28.40 3.41
C ALA A 254 16.38 29.08 2.62
N PRO A 255 16.79 28.56 1.44
CA PRO A 255 17.77 29.26 0.62
C PRO A 255 17.20 30.63 0.24
N LEU A 256 18.02 31.68 0.41
CA LEU A 256 17.74 33.04 -0.04
C LEU A 256 17.29 32.97 -1.51
N ARG A 257 15.98 33.10 -1.75
CA ARG A 257 15.45 33.32 -3.09
C ARG A 257 15.92 34.71 -3.51
N THR A 258 16.99 34.77 -4.29
CA THR A 258 17.32 35.98 -5.04
C THR A 258 16.18 36.28 -6.02
N PRO A 259 15.77 37.55 -6.14
CA PRO A 259 14.69 37.99 -7.03
C PRO A 259 15.01 37.76 -8.51
#